data_AF-A0A316TJ08-F1
#
_entry.id   AF-A0A316TJ08-F1
#
_cell.length_a   1.000
_cell.length_b   1.000
_cell.length_c   1.000
_cell.angle_alpha   90.00
_cell.angle_beta   90.00
_cell.angle_gamma   90.00
#
_symmetry.space_group_name_H-M   'P 1'
#
loop_
_entity.id
_entity.type
_entity.pdbx_description
1 polymer ?
#
loop_
_entity_poly.entity_id
_entity_poly.type
_entity_poly.pdbx_seq_one_letter_code
_entity_poly.pdbx_strand_id
1 'polypeptide(L)'
;MDRTSKILINALRKSAGNQGTNCVFCPVDEHGKLNYYTIAWEYNLSKSECNSSIEHLKKIGLLIPRTYINPISKNEIEYGVSLSHEAVNLDEFKRISFKKYLLNNWIAIIALIFSLISLVRSFM
;
A
#
# COMPACT_ATOMS: atom_id res chain seq x y z
N MET A 1 -8.02 2.68 4.26
CA MET A 1 -6.94 3.17 3.37
C MET A 1 -7.55 4.09 2.33
N ASP A 2 -7.17 5.37 2.39
CA ASP A 2 -7.64 6.44 1.50
C ASP A 2 -7.10 6.30 0.06
N ARG A 3 -7.65 7.11 -0.86
CA ARG A 3 -7.29 7.09 -2.27
C ARG A 3 -5.82 7.44 -2.49
N THR A 4 -5.31 8.43 -1.77
CA THR A 4 -3.94 8.93 -1.92
C THR A 4 -2.92 7.90 -1.45
N SER A 5 -3.14 7.24 -0.31
CA SER A 5 -2.30 6.14 0.16
C SER A 5 -2.27 4.95 -0.82
N LYS A 6 -3.37 4.64 -1.50
CA LYS A 6 -3.39 3.60 -2.55
C LYS A 6 -2.55 3.98 -3.76
N ILE A 7 -2.68 5.23 -4.22
CA ILE A 7 -1.88 5.77 -5.32
C ILE A 7 -0.40 5.70 -4.96
N LEU A 8 -0.05 6.10 -3.73
CA LEU A 8 1.32 6.10 -3.24
C LEU A 8 1.93 4.69 -3.20
N ILE A 9 1.21 3.71 -2.66
CA ILE A 9 1.68 2.30 -2.65
C ILE A 9 1.89 1.78 -4.07
N ASN A 10 0.97 2.07 -5.00
CA ASN A 10 1.10 1.61 -6.38
C ASN A 10 2.27 2.27 -7.11
N ALA A 11 2.49 3.57 -6.90
CA ALA A 11 3.63 4.30 -7.42
C ALA A 11 4.95 3.70 -6.93
N LEU A 12 5.02 3.46 -5.62
CA LEU A 12 6.16 2.83 -4.96
C LEU A 12 6.39 1.40 -5.51
N ARG A 13 5.35 0.57 -5.61
CA ARG A 13 5.46 -0.79 -6.20
C ARG A 13 5.99 -0.77 -7.63
N LYS A 14 5.51 0.16 -8.47
CA LYS A 14 5.96 0.29 -9.87
C LYS A 14 7.44 0.67 -9.93
N SER A 15 7.88 1.57 -9.06
CA SER A 15 9.29 1.95 -8.94
C SER A 15 10.17 0.79 -8.45
N ALA A 16 9.73 0.05 -7.43
CA ALA A 16 10.40 -1.16 -6.93
C ALA A 16 10.51 -2.28 -7.99
N GLY A 17 9.43 -2.55 -8.71
CA GLY A 17 9.38 -3.58 -9.75
C GLY A 17 10.35 -3.33 -10.90
N ASN A 18 10.55 -2.06 -11.27
CA ASN A 18 11.54 -1.67 -12.28
C ASN A 18 12.99 -1.84 -11.81
N GLN A 19 13.24 -1.86 -10.49
CA GLN A 19 14.58 -2.00 -9.92
C GLN A 19 14.88 -3.41 -9.39
N GLY A 20 13.98 -4.39 -9.57
CA GLY A 20 14.16 -5.77 -9.10
C GLY A 20 14.35 -5.89 -7.58
N THR A 21 14.00 -4.85 -6.82
CA THR A 21 14.20 -4.78 -5.37
C THR A 21 12.91 -4.30 -4.70
N ASN A 22 12.61 -4.82 -3.50
CA ASN A 22 11.50 -4.33 -2.66
C ASN A 22 11.79 -2.93 -2.05
N CYS A 23 12.93 -2.34 -2.41
CA CYS A 23 13.38 -1.05 -1.95
C CYS A 23 12.98 -0.02 -3.00
N VAL A 24 12.12 0.91 -2.62
CA VAL A 24 11.89 2.08 -3.46
C VAL A 24 12.85 3.14 -2.99
N PHE A 25 13.84 3.46 -3.81
CA PHE A 25 14.69 4.60 -3.56
C PHE A 25 13.87 5.88 -3.76
N CYS A 26 13.15 6.27 -2.72
CA CYS A 26 12.75 7.65 -2.55
C CYS A 26 13.80 8.30 -1.67
N PRO A 27 14.57 9.27 -2.21
CA PRO A 27 15.46 10.06 -1.37
C PRO A 27 14.66 10.65 -0.22
N VAL A 28 15.31 10.88 0.89
CA VAL A 28 14.77 11.47 2.13
C VAL A 28 15.87 12.42 2.58
N ASP A 29 15.49 13.49 3.28
CA ASP A 29 16.45 14.41 3.87
C ASP A 29 17.25 13.75 5.01
N GLU A 30 18.21 14.49 5.53
CA GLU A 30 19.06 14.15 6.68
C GLU A 30 18.27 13.85 7.97
N HIS A 31 16.96 14.13 8.00
CA HIS A 31 16.05 13.83 9.09
C HIS A 31 15.13 12.63 8.80
N GLY A 32 15.33 11.92 7.67
CA GLY A 32 14.49 10.79 7.26
C GLY A 32 13.10 11.19 6.75
N LYS A 33 12.88 12.47 6.39
CA LYS A 33 11.66 12.91 5.70
C LYS A 33 11.83 12.71 4.20
N LEU A 34 10.86 12.05 3.60
CA LEU A 34 10.92 11.64 2.21
C LEU A 34 10.94 12.87 1.29
N ASN A 35 11.66 12.76 0.18
CA ASN A 35 11.74 13.75 -0.87
C ASN A 35 10.71 13.34 -1.93
N TYR A 36 9.47 13.70 -1.65
CA TYR A 36 8.28 13.23 -2.36
C TYR A 36 7.98 14.01 -3.65
N TYR A 37 8.80 15.00 -4.01
CA TYR A 37 8.47 15.92 -5.09
C TYR A 37 8.23 15.19 -6.41
N THR A 38 8.98 14.12 -6.67
CA THR A 38 8.82 13.32 -7.89
C THR A 38 7.49 12.55 -7.91
N ILE A 39 7.09 11.91 -6.81
CA ILE A 39 5.83 11.16 -6.72
C ILE A 39 4.62 12.11 -6.70
N ALA A 40 4.73 13.21 -5.95
CA ALA A 40 3.66 14.21 -5.88
C ALA A 40 3.43 14.86 -7.25
N TRP A 41 4.50 15.12 -8.00
CA TRP A 41 4.43 15.65 -9.37
C TRP A 41 3.85 14.63 -10.35
N GLU A 42 4.33 13.38 -10.35
CA GLU A 42 3.90 12.34 -11.29
C GLU A 42 2.42 11.94 -11.11
N TYR A 43 1.90 12.03 -9.88
CA TYR A 43 0.52 11.66 -9.56
C TYR A 43 -0.39 12.85 -9.27
N ASN A 44 0.09 14.08 -9.53
CA ASN A 44 -0.65 15.34 -9.32
C ASN A 44 -1.30 15.44 -7.92
N LEU A 45 -0.54 15.06 -6.90
CA LEU A 45 -0.97 15.08 -5.50
C LEU A 45 -0.47 16.36 -4.82
N SER A 46 -1.30 16.94 -3.96
CA SER A 46 -0.81 18.05 -3.14
C SER A 46 0.23 17.57 -2.13
N LYS A 47 1.17 18.45 -1.78
CA LYS A 47 2.23 18.15 -0.80
C LYS A 47 1.65 17.76 0.57
N SER A 48 0.55 18.38 0.98
CA SER A 48 -0.12 18.10 2.27
C SER A 48 -0.79 16.72 2.28
N GLU A 49 -1.47 16.34 1.20
CA GLU A 49 -2.09 15.02 1.06
C GLU A 49 -1.02 13.92 1.04
N CYS A 50 0.06 14.14 0.28
CA CYS A 50 1.17 13.19 0.19
C CYS A 50 1.81 12.95 1.57
N ASN A 51 2.11 14.02 2.32
CA ASN A 51 2.64 13.92 3.68
C ASN A 51 1.70 13.18 4.63
N SER A 52 0.41 13.50 4.58
CA SER A 52 -0.60 12.88 5.47
C SER A 52 -0.75 11.39 5.19
N SER A 53 -0.78 11.00 3.91
CA SER A 53 -0.83 9.61 3.50
C SER A 53 0.43 8.84 3.90
N ILE A 54 1.59 9.47 3.88
CA ILE A 54 2.86 8.81 4.28
C ILE A 54 2.93 8.60 5.79
N GLU A 55 2.59 9.61 6.57
CA GLU A 55 2.47 9.48 8.03
C GLU A 55 1.47 8.39 8.39
N HIS A 56 0.33 8.34 7.70
CA HIS A 56 -0.63 7.26 7.84
C HIS A 56 -0.02 5.89 7.52
N LEU A 57 0.65 5.75 6.37
CA LEU A 57 1.27 4.50 5.90
C LEU A 57 2.41 4.00 6.81
N LYS A 58 3.21 4.92 7.36
CA LYS A 58 4.23 4.61 8.39
C LYS A 58 3.55 4.10 9.66
N LYS A 59 2.50 4.79 10.13
CA LYS A 59 1.78 4.42 11.35
C LYS A 59 1.15 3.02 11.28
N ILE A 60 0.69 2.61 10.09
CA ILE A 60 0.13 1.26 9.88
C ILE A 60 1.18 0.22 9.45
N GLY A 61 2.47 0.56 9.46
CA GLY A 61 3.55 -0.38 9.19
C GLY A 61 3.72 -0.81 7.73
N LEU A 62 3.10 -0.09 6.78
CA LEU A 62 3.23 -0.38 5.35
C LEU A 62 4.47 0.28 4.72
N LEU A 63 5.01 1.33 5.35
CA LEU A 63 6.29 1.95 4.99
C LEU A 63 7.30 1.77 6.12
N ILE A 64 8.46 1.23 5.77
CA ILE A 64 9.57 0.98 6.70
C ILE A 64 10.73 1.90 6.32
N PRO A 65 11.15 2.83 7.19
CA PRO A 65 12.34 3.63 6.96
C PRO A 65 13.57 2.74 6.91
N ARG A 66 14.45 3.00 5.94
CA ARG A 66 15.74 2.30 5.80
C ARG A 66 16.84 3.32 5.59
N THR A 67 18.01 2.98 6.11
CA THR A 67 19.28 3.61 5.79
C THR A 67 20.09 2.66 4.93
N TYR A 68 20.75 3.20 3.92
CA TYR A 68 21.64 2.44 3.05
C TYR A 68 22.90 3.25 2.80
N ILE A 69 24.00 2.53 2.68
CA ILE A 69 25.29 3.14 2.34
C ILE A 69 25.36 3.15 0.81
N ASN A 70 25.47 4.33 0.21
CA ASN A 70 25.58 4.44 -1.24
C ASN A 70 26.90 3.76 -1.68
N PRO A 71 26.84 2.68 -2.50
CA PRO A 71 28.04 1.97 -2.93
C PRO A 71 28.89 2.78 -3.92
N ILE A 72 28.30 3.80 -4.57
CA ILE A 72 28.94 4.63 -5.59
C ILE A 72 29.70 5.80 -4.95
N SER A 73 29.11 6.48 -3.94
CA SER A 73 29.76 7.61 -3.27
C SER A 73 30.66 7.22 -2.09
N LYS A 74 30.71 5.93 -1.72
CA LYS A 74 31.63 5.35 -0.71
C LYS A 74 31.70 6.18 0.58
N ASN A 75 30.62 6.11 1.38
CA ASN A 75 30.47 6.55 2.79
C ASN A 75 29.36 7.57 3.02
N GLU A 76 28.58 7.95 2.01
CA GLU A 76 27.36 8.71 2.28
C GLU A 76 26.24 7.76 2.70
N ILE A 77 25.66 8.07 3.86
CA ILE A 77 24.45 7.43 4.34
C ILE A 77 23.30 8.08 3.59
N GLU A 78 22.69 7.32 2.70
CA GLU A 78 21.41 7.68 2.13
C GLU A 78 20.31 7.09 3.01
N TYR A 79 19.28 7.90 3.22
CA TYR A 79 18.08 7.44 3.87
C TYR A 79 17.07 7.09 2.76
N GLY A 80 16.05 6.28 3.08
CA GLY A 80 14.82 6.17 2.28
C GLY A 80 13.81 5.22 2.87
N VAL A 81 12.90 4.70 2.05
CA VAL A 81 11.80 3.84 2.52
C VAL A 81 11.66 2.58 1.70
N SER A 82 11.40 1.47 2.38
CA SER A 82 10.98 0.23 1.75
C SER A 82 9.50 -0.01 2.03
N LEU A 83 8.83 -0.63 1.06
CA LEU A 83 7.50 -1.21 1.30
C LEU A 83 7.65 -2.43 2.21
N SER A 84 6.73 -2.58 3.17
CA SER A 84 6.68 -3.82 3.96
C SER A 84 6.25 -5.00 3.09
N HIS A 85 6.52 -6.23 3.55
CA HIS A 85 6.08 -7.44 2.84
C HIS A 85 4.56 -7.46 2.60
N GLU A 86 3.79 -6.95 3.57
CA GLU A 86 2.35 -6.78 3.44
C GLU A 86 1.99 -5.71 2.40
N ALA A 87 2.72 -4.60 2.37
CA ALA A 87 2.50 -3.55 1.39
C ALA A 87 2.83 -4.00 -0.05
N VAL A 88 3.83 -4.86 -0.24
CA VAL A 88 4.16 -5.47 -1.54
C VAL A 88 3.08 -6.45 -2.00
N ASN A 89 2.53 -7.25 -1.08
CA ASN A 89 1.56 -8.31 -1.39
C ASN A 89 0.12 -7.96 -0.97
N LEU A 90 -0.19 -6.67 -0.83
CA LEU A 90 -1.47 -6.14 -0.32
C LEU A 90 -2.71 -6.74 -1.03
N ASP A 91 -2.63 -7.04 -2.33
CA ASP A 91 -3.72 -7.67 -3.08
C ASP A 91 -3.90 -9.14 -2.70
N GLU A 92 -2.80 -9.85 -2.47
CA GLU A 92 -2.80 -11.23 -2.01
C GLU A 92 -3.29 -11.34 -0.56
N PHE A 93 -2.80 -10.47 0.33
CA PHE A 93 -3.31 -10.38 1.70
C PHE A 93 -4.79 -10.05 1.74
N LYS A 94 -5.26 -9.12 0.90
CA LYS A 94 -6.68 -8.80 0.76
C LYS A 94 -7.49 -10.00 0.27
N ARG A 95 -6.96 -10.75 -0.71
CA ARG A 95 -7.59 -11.98 -1.21
C ARG A 95 -7.66 -13.08 -0.14
N ILE A 96 -6.59 -13.27 0.63
CA ILE A 96 -6.55 -14.24 1.74
C ILE A 96 -7.54 -13.84 2.83
N SER A 97 -7.57 -12.55 3.20
CA SER A 97 -8.51 -12.01 4.19
C SER A 97 -9.97 -12.18 3.74
N PHE A 98 -10.26 -11.86 2.47
CA PHE A 98 -11.59 -12.07 1.88
C PHE A 98 -11.97 -13.55 1.85
N LYS A 99 -11.04 -14.44 1.47
CA LYS A 99 -11.27 -15.89 1.49
C LYS A 99 -11.58 -16.38 2.91
N LYS A 100 -10.84 -15.92 3.93
CA LYS A 100 -11.13 -16.21 5.34
C LYS A 100 -12.50 -15.67 5.75
N TYR A 101 -12.87 -14.47 5.34
CA TYR A 101 -14.18 -13.90 5.62
C TYR A 101 -15.30 -14.75 5.04
N LEU A 102 -15.19 -15.17 3.77
CA LEU A 102 -16.17 -16.07 3.13
C LEU A 102 -16.27 -17.41 3.85
N LEU A 103 -15.13 -18.01 4.22
CA LEU A 103 -15.09 -19.26 4.97
C LEU A 103 -15.69 -19.12 6.37
N ASN A 104 -15.52 -17.98 7.04
CA ASN A 104 -16.07 -17.79 8.38
C ASN A 104 -17.56 -17.49 8.37
N ASN A 105 -18.09 -16.94 7.26
CA ASN A 105 -19.48 -16.49 7.16
C ASN A 105 -20.31 -17.30 6.13
N TRP A 106 -19.85 -18.49 5.74
CA TRP A 106 -20.45 -19.27 4.66
C TRP A 106 -21.93 -19.62 4.89
N ILE A 107 -22.32 -19.92 6.13
CA ILE A 107 -23.73 -20.20 6.51
C ILE A 107 -24.60 -18.96 6.28
N ALA A 108 -24.12 -17.79 6.72
CA ALA A 108 -24.84 -16.53 6.54
C ALA A 108 -25.01 -16.17 5.06
N ILE A 109 -23.98 -16.44 4.25
CA ILE A 109 -24.03 -16.24 2.79
C ILE A 109 -25.08 -17.16 2.15
N ILE A 110 -25.12 -18.44 2.53
CA ILE A 110 -26.13 -19.39 2.04
C ILE A 110 -27.54 -18.93 2.44
N ALA A 111 -27.74 -18.52 3.70
CA ALA A 111 -29.02 -18.01 4.17
C ALA A 111 -29.48 -16.78 3.36
N LEU A 112 -28.55 -15.89 3.02
CA LEU A 112 -28.82 -14.69 2.23
C LEU A 112 -29.25 -15.04 0.79
N ILE A 113 -28.64 -16.07 0.18
CA ILE A 113 -29.04 -16.60 -1.13
C ILE A 113 -30.46 -17.17 -1.08
N PHE A 114 -30.78 -18.00 -0.08
CA PHE A 114 -32.14 -18.53 0.08
C PHE A 114 -33.17 -17.42 0.30
N SER A 115 -32.83 -16.39 1.07
CA SER A 115 -33.68 -15.21 1.27
C SER A 115 -33.93 -14.46 -0.05
N LEU A 116 -32.91 -14.27 -0.88
CA LEU A 116 -33.05 -13.64 -2.21
C LEU A 116 -33.92 -14.48 -3.15
N ILE A 117 -33.72 -15.80 -3.18
CA ILE A 117 -34.54 -16.72 -4.00
C ILE A 117 -36.01 -16.66 -3.55
N SER A 118 -36.24 -16.68 -2.24
CA SER A 118 -37.59 -16.55 -1.67
C SER A 118 -38.23 -15.21 -2.03
N LEU A 119 -37.45 -14.13 -2.02
CA LEU A 119 -37.94 -12.81 -2.38
C LEU A 119 -38.34 -12.73 -3.86
N VAL A 120 -37.48 -13.23 -4.76
CA VAL A 120 -37.79 -13.27 -6.20
C VAL A 120 -39.03 -14.12 -6.48
N ARG A 121 -39.16 -15.29 -5.82
CA ARG A 121 -40.37 -16.11 -5.88
C ARG A 121 -41.62 -15.44 -5.35
N SER A 122 -41.49 -14.46 -4.45
CA SER A 122 -42.63 -13.73 -3.92
C SER A 122 -43.13 -12.64 -4.88
N PHE A 123 -42.31 -12.22 -5.84
CA PHE A 123 -42.66 -11.21 -6.85
C PHE A 123 -43.05 -11.80 -8.21
N MET A 124 -42.75 -13.08 -8.46
CA MET A 124 -43.27 -13.86 -9.58
C MET A 124 -44.59 -14.53 -9.19
#